data_AF-A0A367A3L9-F1
#
_entry.id   AF-A0A367A3L9-F1
#
_cell.length_a   1.000
_cell.length_b   1.000
_cell.length_c   1.000
_cell.angle_alpha   90.00
_cell.angle_beta   90.00
_cell.angle_gamma   90.00
#
_symmetry.space_group_name_H-M   'P 1'
#
loop_
_entity.id
_entity.type
_entity.pdbx_description
1 polymer ?
#
loop_
_entity_poly.entity_id
_entity_poly.type
_entity_poly.pdbx_seq_one_letter_code
_entity_poly.pdbx_strand_id
1 'polypeptide(L)'
;MAYCGPRGIELDAFLRWSRRSQNAALEWAAHEALRCRGCGTHPEDWAENPHAHHAHLSDECPGCVKTHSAQQHFKELPPGQHVVLAPMPARDCPSCGPSRPTVQN
;
A
#
# COMPACT_ATOMS: atom_id res chain seq x y z
N MET A 1 -26.70 -17.10 -3.53
CA MET A 1 -26.78 -15.93 -2.63
C MET A 1 -26.15 -14.76 -3.37
N ALA A 2 -26.91 -13.70 -3.58
CA ALA A 2 -26.44 -12.51 -4.29
C ALA A 2 -25.70 -11.61 -3.28
N TYR A 3 -24.37 -11.70 -3.26
CA TYR A 3 -23.54 -10.90 -2.36
C TYR A 3 -23.18 -9.56 -3.01
N CYS A 4 -23.26 -8.48 -2.24
CA CYS A 4 -22.83 -7.16 -2.70
C CYS A 4 -21.40 -6.87 -2.19
N GLY A 5 -20.38 -7.06 -3.06
CA GLY A 5 -18.99 -6.67 -2.81
C GLY A 5 -18.20 -7.49 -1.75
N PRO A 6 -16.86 -7.29 -1.65
CA PRO A 6 -15.90 -8.24 -1.05
C PRO A 6 -16.05 -8.51 0.45
N ARG A 7 -17.01 -7.86 1.14
CA ARG A 7 -17.32 -8.10 2.56
C ARG A 7 -18.38 -9.18 2.81
N GLY A 8 -18.96 -9.77 1.75
CA GLY A 8 -19.98 -10.81 1.92
C GLY A 8 -21.25 -10.28 2.59
N ILE A 9 -21.63 -9.03 2.31
CA ILE A 9 -22.88 -8.45 2.83
C ILE A 9 -24.04 -9.02 2.04
N GLU A 10 -25.00 -9.62 2.73
CA GLU A 10 -26.26 -10.08 2.15
C GLU A 10 -27.04 -8.90 1.54
N LEU A 11 -27.53 -9.08 0.31
CA LEU A 11 -28.23 -8.02 -0.42
C LEU A 11 -29.46 -7.49 0.36
N ASP A 12 -30.23 -8.39 0.99
CA ASP A 12 -31.40 -8.00 1.77
C ASP A 12 -31.04 -7.17 3.00
N ALA A 13 -29.87 -7.41 3.60
CA ALA A 13 -29.37 -6.61 4.70
C ALA A 13 -28.93 -5.23 4.20
N PHE A 14 -28.20 -5.17 3.08
CA PHE A 14 -27.74 -3.92 2.46
C PHE A 14 -28.90 -3.00 2.09
N LEU A 15 -29.95 -3.54 1.46
CA LEU A 15 -31.12 -2.77 1.02
C LEU A 15 -31.91 -2.16 2.19
N ARG A 16 -31.80 -2.72 3.40
CA ARG A 16 -32.43 -2.18 4.61
C ARG A 16 -31.63 -1.05 5.26
N TRP A 17 -30.38 -0.83 4.86
CA TRP A 17 -29.56 0.25 5.41
C TRP A 17 -30.06 1.63 4.97
N SER A 18 -29.67 2.66 5.72
CA SER A 18 -29.87 4.04 5.27
C SER A 18 -29.13 4.29 3.95
N ARG A 19 -29.64 5.19 3.09
CA ARG A 19 -28.95 5.55 1.83
C ARG A 19 -27.51 6.01 2.05
N ARG A 20 -27.25 6.76 3.12
CA ARG A 20 -25.90 7.20 3.48
C ARG A 20 -24.97 6.01 3.73
N SER A 21 -25.45 5.01 4.47
CA SER A 21 -24.68 3.79 4.75
C SER A 21 -24.48 2.94 3.49
N GLN A 22 -25.47 2.86 2.62
CA GLN A 22 -25.36 2.18 1.32
C GLN A 22 -24.28 2.84 0.46
N ASN A 23 -24.32 4.16 0.31
CA ASN A 23 -23.33 4.92 -0.46
C ASN A 23 -21.92 4.73 0.11
N ALA A 24 -21.75 4.87 1.42
CA ALA A 24 -20.45 4.68 2.06
C ALA A 24 -19.89 3.27 1.84
N ALA A 25 -20.75 2.24 1.84
CA ALA A 25 -20.32 0.87 1.57
C ALA A 25 -19.94 0.65 0.09
N LEU A 26 -20.67 1.26 -0.85
CA LEU A 26 -20.34 1.23 -2.27
C LEU A 26 -19.04 1.98 -2.57
N GLU A 27 -18.85 3.16 -1.98
CA GLU A 27 -17.61 3.94 -2.08
C GLU A 27 -16.42 3.16 -1.54
N TRP A 28 -16.56 2.55 -0.36
CA TRP A 28 -15.52 1.69 0.20
C TRP A 28 -15.22 0.49 -0.71
N ALA A 29 -16.24 -0.15 -1.27
CA ALA A 29 -16.04 -1.28 -2.18
C ALA A 29 -15.34 -0.86 -3.49
N ALA A 30 -15.68 0.31 -4.03
CA ALA A 30 -15.01 0.88 -5.19
C ALA A 30 -13.54 1.20 -4.89
N HIS A 31 -13.26 1.78 -3.73
CA HIS A 31 -11.90 2.01 -3.25
C HIS A 31 -11.12 0.69 -3.10
N GLU A 32 -11.68 -0.32 -2.43
CA GLU A 32 -11.05 -1.65 -2.31
C GLU A 32 -10.77 -2.34 -3.65
N ALA A 33 -11.59 -2.08 -4.68
CA ALA A 33 -11.36 -2.63 -6.01
C ALA A 33 -10.11 -2.05 -6.70
N LEU A 34 -9.63 -0.87 -6.26
CA LEU A 34 -8.38 -0.25 -6.73
C LEU A 34 -7.13 -0.87 -6.10
N ARG A 35 -7.29 -1.71 -5.07
CA ARG A 35 -6.18 -2.34 -4.37
C ARG A 35 -5.36 -3.20 -5.32
N CYS A 36 -4.03 -3.05 -5.28
CA CYS A 36 -3.13 -3.94 -6.01
C CYS A 36 -3.28 -5.39 -5.53
N ARG A 37 -3.56 -6.33 -6.43
CA ARG A 37 -3.67 -7.77 -6.08
C ARG A 37 -2.34 -8.42 -5.65
N GLY A 38 -1.21 -7.81 -6.02
CA GLY A 38 0.13 -8.32 -5.69
C GLY A 38 0.60 -7.92 -4.30
N CYS A 39 0.65 -6.61 -4.01
CA CYS A 39 1.19 -6.09 -2.75
C CYS A 39 0.12 -5.56 -1.78
N GLY A 40 -1.15 -5.44 -2.20
CA GLY A 40 -2.24 -5.01 -1.33
C GLY A 40 -2.32 -3.51 -1.06
N THR A 41 -1.44 -2.68 -1.64
CA THR A 41 -1.49 -1.22 -1.49
C THR A 41 -2.50 -0.58 -2.43
N HIS A 42 -2.98 0.59 -2.04
CA HIS A 42 -3.83 1.46 -2.83
C HIS A 42 -3.00 2.50 -3.62
N PRO A 43 -3.50 3.04 -4.74
CA PRO A 43 -2.80 4.06 -5.51
C PRO A 43 -2.44 5.32 -4.68
N GLU A 44 -3.34 5.75 -3.80
CA GLU A 44 -3.15 6.91 -2.92
C GLU A 44 -2.04 6.73 -1.89
N ASP A 45 -1.65 5.49 -1.54
CA ASP A 45 -0.51 5.24 -0.65
C ASP A 45 0.81 5.76 -1.23
N TRP A 46 0.82 6.00 -2.56
CA TRP A 46 1.98 6.44 -3.32
C TRP A 46 1.82 7.85 -3.91
N ALA A 47 0.67 8.49 -3.74
CA ALA A 47 0.43 9.83 -4.25
C ALA A 47 1.22 10.87 -3.44
N GLU A 48 1.95 11.77 -4.11
CA GLU A 48 2.66 12.88 -3.45
C GLU A 48 1.69 13.80 -2.70
N ASN A 49 0.49 13.97 -3.25
CA ASN A 49 -0.63 14.62 -2.58
C ASN A 49 -1.79 13.62 -2.48
N PRO A 50 -2.12 13.11 -1.28
CA PRO A 50 -3.23 12.17 -1.07
C PRO A 50 -4.60 12.69 -1.52
N HIS A 51 -4.74 14.02 -1.69
CA HIS A 51 -5.97 14.67 -2.13
C HIS A 51 -5.95 15.05 -3.62
N ALA A 52 -4.83 14.83 -4.32
CA ALA A 52 -4.75 15.01 -5.77
C ALA A 52 -5.22 13.73 -6.46
N HIS A 53 -6.51 13.65 -6.75
CA HIS A 53 -7.08 12.50 -7.45
C HIS A 53 -6.72 12.54 -8.94
N HIS A 54 -5.63 11.88 -9.32
CA HIS A 54 -5.29 11.63 -10.72
C HIS A 54 -5.24 10.12 -10.97
N ALA A 55 -6.13 9.65 -11.86
CA ALA A 55 -6.09 8.27 -12.33
C ALA A 55 -4.94 8.13 -13.33
N HIS A 56 -3.91 7.39 -12.96
CA HIS A 56 -2.82 7.01 -13.85
C HIS A 56 -2.93 5.51 -14.15
N LEU A 57 -3.02 5.16 -15.43
CA LEU A 57 -2.76 3.81 -15.89
C LEU A 57 -1.24 3.62 -15.85
N SER A 58 -0.77 2.82 -14.91
CA SER A 58 0.62 2.37 -14.85
C SER A 58 0.64 0.86 -15.05
N ASP A 59 1.51 0.37 -15.93
CA ASP A 59 1.74 -1.07 -16.12
C ASP A 59 2.40 -1.70 -14.88
N GLU A 60 2.94 -0.87 -13.98
CA GLU A 60 3.66 -1.29 -12.79
C GLU A 60 3.06 -0.67 -11.52
N CYS A 61 2.83 -1.50 -10.51
CA CYS A 61 2.43 -1.05 -9.19
C CYS A 61 3.67 -0.60 -8.38
N PRO A 62 3.74 0.65 -7.89
CA PRO A 62 4.90 1.14 -7.12
C PRO A 62 5.23 0.26 -5.90
N GLY A 63 4.22 -0.26 -5.21
CA GLY A 63 4.42 -1.17 -4.07
C GLY A 63 5.06 -2.49 -4.45
N CYS A 64 4.63 -3.10 -5.56
CA CYS A 64 5.28 -4.31 -6.10
C CYS A 64 6.74 -4.02 -6.50
N VAL A 65 6.99 -2.89 -7.16
CA VAL A 65 8.34 -2.49 -7.59
C VAL A 65 9.28 -2.31 -6.38
N LYS A 66 8.83 -1.59 -5.33
CA LYS A 66 9.63 -1.42 -4.10
C LYS A 66 9.85 -2.73 -3.36
N THR A 67 8.83 -3.59 -3.30
CA THR A 67 8.96 -4.92 -2.68
C THR A 67 9.99 -5.78 -3.41
N HIS A 68 9.92 -5.80 -4.75
CA HIS A 68 10.88 -6.51 -5.58
C HIS A 68 12.30 -5.96 -5.38
N SER A 69 12.48 -4.63 -5.43
CA SER A 69 13.78 -3.99 -5.20
C SER A 69 14.38 -4.35 -3.83
N ALA A 70 13.57 -4.30 -2.76
CA ALA A 70 13.99 -4.70 -1.43
C ALA A 70 14.43 -6.18 -1.39
N GLN A 71 13.66 -7.08 -2.00
CA GLN A 71 14.01 -8.50 -2.06
C GLN A 71 15.33 -8.75 -2.81
N GLN A 72 15.60 -8.04 -3.90
CA GLN A 72 16.87 -8.16 -4.62
C GLN A 72 18.03 -7.67 -3.74
N HIS A 73 17.86 -6.55 -3.04
CA HIS A 73 18.87 -6.05 -2.12
C HIS A 73 19.19 -7.06 -1.00
N PHE A 74 18.18 -7.72 -0.43
CA PHE A 74 18.41 -8.76 0.59
C PHE A 74 19.19 -9.98 0.07
N LYS A 75 19.08 -10.32 -1.22
CA LYS A 75 19.86 -11.43 -1.82
C LYS A 75 21.34 -11.09 -1.97
N GLU A 76 21.70 -9.81 -2.05
CA GLU A 76 23.08 -9.34 -2.17
C GLU A 76 23.79 -9.29 -0.81
N LEU A 77 23.06 -9.43 0.30
CA LEU A 77 23.65 -9.40 1.63
C LEU A 77 24.42 -10.70 1.94
N PRO A 78 25.61 -10.60 2.56
CA PRO A 78 26.33 -11.75 3.09
C PRO A 78 25.46 -12.60 4.02
N PRO A 79 25.64 -13.94 4.03
CA PRO A 79 24.94 -14.82 4.97
C PRO A 79 25.26 -14.46 6.43
N GLY A 80 24.29 -14.65 7.32
CA GLY A 80 24.43 -14.39 8.76
C GLY A 80 23.98 -13.01 9.23
N GLN A 81 23.46 -12.15 8.34
CA GLN A 81 22.81 -10.91 8.74
C GLN A 81 21.38 -11.17 9.24
N HIS A 82 20.94 -10.41 10.24
CA HIS A 82 19.58 -10.45 10.79
C HIS A 82 18.99 -9.04 10.81
N VAL A 83 17.68 -8.95 10.70
CA VAL A 83 16.96 -7.68 10.79
C VAL A 83 16.85 -7.27 12.26
N VAL A 84 17.34 -6.08 12.59
CA VAL A 84 17.16 -5.46 13.91
C VAL A 84 16.14 -4.32 13.76
N LEU A 85 15.11 -4.34 14.59
CA LEU A 85 14.17 -3.22 14.68
C LEU A 85 14.85 -2.07 15.42
N ALA A 86 14.98 -0.92 14.75
CA ALA A 86 15.46 0.28 15.42
C ALA A 86 14.42 0.73 16.47
N PRO A 87 14.85 1.14 17.68
CA PRO A 87 13.94 1.59 18.73
C PRO A 87 13.34 2.99 18.48
N MET A 88 13.65 3.60 17.33
CA MET A 88 13.33 4.98 17.01
C MET A 88 12.61 5.07 15.65
N PRO A 89 11.85 6.15 15.40
CA PRO A 89 11.20 6.37 14.11
C PRO A 89 12.22 6.37 12.96
N ALA A 90 11.83 5.86 11.78
CA ALA A 90 12.73 5.73 10.62
C ALA A 90 13.40 7.06 10.22
N ARG A 91 12.69 8.19 10.33
CA ARG A 91 13.24 9.53 10.06
C ARG A 91 14.39 9.94 10.99
N ASP A 92 14.44 9.36 12.18
CA ASP A 92 15.43 9.66 13.22
C ASP A 92 16.53 8.58 13.27
N CYS A 93 16.40 7.49 12.50
CA CYS A 93 17.37 6.40 12.46
C CYS A 93 18.59 6.78 11.61
N PRO A 94 19.82 6.82 12.18
CA PRO A 94 21.04 7.16 11.43
C PRO A 94 21.29 6.25 10.23
N SER A 95 20.82 5.00 10.32
CA SER A 95 20.98 3.99 9.27
C SER A 95 19.87 4.03 8.20
N CYS A 96 18.74 4.70 8.45
CA CYS A 96 17.61 4.77 7.51
C CYS A 96 17.55 6.09 6.71
N GLY A 97 18.43 7.06 7.01
CA GLY A 97 18.53 8.29 6.23
C GLY A 97 19.06 8.03 4.82
N PRO A 98 18.80 8.92 3.84
CA PRO A 98 19.41 8.82 2.52
C PRO A 98 20.92 8.82 2.70
N SER A 99 21.57 7.73 2.31
CA SER A 99 23.02 7.56 2.38
C SER A 99 23.69 8.77 1.72
N ARG A 100 24.30 9.66 2.53
CA ARG A 100 25.14 10.73 2.00
C ARG A 100 26.24 10.07 1.17
N PRO A 101 26.46 10.48 -0.09
CA PRO A 101 27.60 9.98 -0.86
C PRO A 101 28.88 10.33 -0.09
N THR A 102 29.67 9.32 0.21
CA THR A 102 30.98 9.45 0.83
C THR A 102 31.88 10.19 -0.15
N VAL A 103 32.17 11.46 0.11
CA VAL A 103 33.23 12.20 -0.59
C VAL A 103 34.56 11.59 -0.15
N GLN A 104 35.20 10.83 -1.04
CA GLN A 104 36.60 10.41 -0.88
C GLN A 104 37.49 11.59 -1.27
N ASN A 105 38.37 11.99 -0.34
CA ASN A 105 39.49 12.91 -0.56
C ASN A 105 40.75 12.11 -0.83
#